data_AF-A0A3F2U516-F1
#
_entry.id   AF-A0A3F2U516-F1
#
_cell.length_a   1.000
_cell.length_b   1.000
_cell.length_c   1.000
_cell.angle_alpha   90.00
_cell.angle_beta   90.00
_cell.angle_gamma   90.00
#
_symmetry.space_group_name_H-M   'P 1'
#
loop_
_entity.id
_entity.type
_entity.pdbx_description
1 polymer ?
#
loop_
_entity_poly.entity_id
_entity_poly.type
_entity_poly.pdbx_seq_one_letter_code
_entity_poly.pdbx_strand_id
1 'polypeptide(L)'
;MGDFWVFGYGSLMWRPGFAHTQTQRARLHGFRRSLCVTSHIYRGTRDRPGLVLGLDRGGSCVGMAFRVPHELRDEALAYLRDRELITSVYLERMLPIRLESGESAVAVAYVVDRTHEQYAGSLDEVAAARIVSGAVGQAGPNEEYVLNTVAHLKALGIRDHWLEEVGRLVS
;
A
#
# COMPACT_ATOMS: atom_id res chain seq x y z
N MET A 1 -0.64 2.63 28.64
CA MET A 1 -0.09 2.10 27.37
C MET A 1 -0.67 2.90 26.24
N GLY A 2 0.15 3.32 25.27
CA GLY A 2 -0.34 4.00 24.07
C GLY A 2 -1.08 3.04 23.14
N ASP A 3 -2.06 3.54 22.40
CA ASP A 3 -2.83 2.74 21.45
C ASP A 3 -1.95 2.26 20.28
N PHE A 4 -2.09 0.99 19.92
CA PHE A 4 -1.42 0.41 18.76
C PHE A 4 -2.28 0.61 17.51
N TRP A 5 -1.72 1.26 16.50
CA TRP A 5 -2.39 1.53 15.24
C TRP A 5 -1.67 0.86 14.07
N VAL A 6 -2.43 0.43 13.07
CA VAL A 6 -1.91 -0.04 11.77
C VAL A 6 -2.35 0.94 10.69
N PHE A 7 -1.43 1.40 9.85
CA PHE A 7 -1.73 2.27 8.72
C PHE A 7 -1.75 1.48 7.42
N GLY A 8 -2.93 1.43 6.77
CA GLY A 8 -3.13 0.85 5.45
C GLY A 8 -3.18 1.93 4.38
N TYR A 9 -2.47 1.72 3.27
CA TYR A 9 -2.46 2.61 2.11
C TYR A 9 -2.82 1.92 0.79
N GLY A 10 -2.93 0.59 0.79
CA GLY A 10 -3.31 -0.25 -0.34
C GLY A 10 -4.33 -1.30 0.10
N SER A 11 -4.07 -2.56 -0.20
CA SER A 11 -4.98 -3.69 0.08
C SER A 11 -5.49 -3.77 1.52
N LEU A 12 -4.68 -3.35 2.51
CA LEU A 12 -5.09 -3.31 3.92
C LEU A 12 -6.30 -2.40 4.19
N MET A 13 -6.54 -1.38 3.35
CA MET A 13 -7.68 -0.46 3.55
C MET A 13 -9.05 -1.13 3.37
N TRP A 14 -9.13 -2.18 2.55
CA TRP A 14 -10.38 -2.92 2.28
C TRP A 14 -10.31 -4.40 2.68
N ARG A 15 -9.11 -4.92 2.93
CA ARG A 15 -8.85 -6.28 3.43
C ARG A 15 -7.82 -6.22 4.55
N PRO A 16 -8.16 -5.72 5.76
CA PRO A 16 -7.24 -5.67 6.88
C PRO A 16 -6.84 -7.09 7.32
N GLY A 17 -7.82 -7.97 7.57
CA GLY A 17 -7.59 -9.38 7.93
C GLY A 17 -7.07 -9.60 9.35
N PHE A 18 -7.13 -8.59 10.21
CA PHE A 18 -6.87 -8.67 11.64
C PHE A 18 -7.96 -7.93 12.42
N ALA A 19 -8.16 -8.33 13.68
CA ALA A 19 -9.14 -7.72 14.58
C ALA A 19 -8.73 -6.30 14.99
N HIS A 20 -9.68 -5.37 14.96
CA HIS A 20 -9.49 -3.97 15.31
C HIS A 20 -10.79 -3.39 15.87
N THR A 21 -10.69 -2.39 16.75
CA THR A 21 -11.82 -1.78 17.45
C THR A 21 -12.29 -0.48 16.82
N GLN A 22 -11.43 0.14 16.02
CA GLN A 22 -11.73 1.42 15.37
C GLN A 22 -11.03 1.49 14.01
N THR A 23 -11.72 2.06 13.04
CA THR A 23 -11.19 2.36 11.71
C THR A 23 -11.46 3.81 11.39
N GLN A 24 -10.43 4.54 10.97
CA GLN A 24 -10.54 5.97 10.72
C GLN A 24 -9.62 6.40 9.58
N ARG A 25 -10.00 7.42 8.81
CA ARG A 25 -9.07 7.99 7.83
C ARG A 25 -7.87 8.59 8.55
N ALA A 26 -6.70 8.44 7.94
CA ALA A 26 -5.48 9.03 8.46
C ALA A 26 -4.59 9.53 7.33
N ARG A 27 -3.77 10.53 7.66
CA ARG A 27 -2.72 11.04 6.77
C ARG A 27 -1.36 10.70 7.35
N LEU A 28 -0.52 10.08 6.53
CA LEU A 28 0.89 9.86 6.79
C LEU A 28 1.70 10.90 6.00
N HIS A 29 2.50 11.70 6.68
CA HIS A 29 3.37 12.70 6.05
C HIS A 29 4.76 12.12 5.76
N GLY A 30 5.42 12.64 4.72
CA GLY A 30 6.75 12.20 4.31
C GLY A 30 6.77 10.95 3.42
N PHE A 31 5.60 10.39 3.11
CA PHE A 31 5.44 9.23 2.23
C PHE A 31 4.28 9.43 1.26
N ARG A 32 4.40 8.88 0.06
CA ARG A 32 3.35 8.86 -0.98
C ARG A 32 3.05 7.43 -1.38
N ARG A 33 1.79 7.19 -1.75
CA ARG A 33 1.41 5.96 -2.46
C ARG A 33 2.02 5.99 -3.86
N SER A 34 2.63 4.90 -4.30
CA SER A 34 3.23 4.81 -5.64
C SER A 34 3.29 3.37 -6.13
N LEU A 35 3.06 3.14 -7.43
CA LEU A 35 3.35 1.85 -8.10
C LEU A 35 4.88 1.73 -8.29
N CYS A 36 5.59 1.45 -7.20
CA CYS A 36 7.06 1.49 -7.14
C CYS A 36 7.68 0.14 -6.75
N VAL A 37 6.90 -0.94 -6.71
CA VAL A 37 7.38 -2.28 -6.38
C VAL A 37 7.16 -3.22 -7.56
N THR A 38 8.24 -3.77 -8.08
CA THR A 38 8.25 -4.78 -9.13
C THR A 38 7.71 -6.11 -8.57
N SER A 39 6.64 -6.65 -9.17
CA SER A 39 6.03 -7.91 -8.76
C SER A 39 6.39 -9.04 -9.74
N HIS A 40 7.07 -10.07 -9.24
CA HIS A 40 7.47 -11.25 -10.01
C HIS A 40 6.63 -12.50 -9.77
N ILE A 41 5.63 -12.42 -8.88
CA ILE A 41 4.84 -13.57 -8.44
C ILE A 41 3.35 -13.28 -8.58
N TYR A 42 2.86 -12.25 -7.89
CA TYR A 42 1.41 -12.03 -7.76
C TYR A 42 0.80 -11.30 -8.95
N ARG A 43 1.47 -10.28 -9.48
CA ARG A 43 0.95 -9.44 -10.59
C ARG A 43 1.85 -9.41 -11.82
N GLY A 44 2.83 -10.33 -11.88
CA GLY A 44 3.71 -10.52 -13.02
C GLY A 44 4.60 -11.73 -12.79
N THR A 45 5.59 -11.90 -13.67
CA THR A 45 6.62 -12.95 -13.59
C THR A 45 8.02 -12.34 -13.57
N ARG A 46 9.07 -13.17 -13.55
CA ARG A 46 10.45 -12.67 -13.72
C ARG A 46 10.68 -12.11 -15.13
N ASP A 47 10.13 -12.74 -16.16
CA ASP A 47 10.30 -12.33 -17.56
C ASP A 47 9.40 -11.14 -17.94
N ARG A 48 8.20 -11.07 -17.34
CA ARG A 48 7.25 -9.98 -17.54
C ARG A 48 6.73 -9.49 -16.18
N PRO A 49 7.52 -8.66 -15.47
CA PRO A 49 7.14 -8.18 -14.15
C PRO A 49 5.93 -7.25 -14.19
N GLY A 50 5.18 -7.26 -13.10
CA GLY A 50 4.16 -6.26 -12.82
C GLY A 50 4.65 -5.15 -11.90
N LEU A 51 3.79 -4.18 -11.63
CA LEU A 51 3.93 -3.15 -10.61
C LEU A 51 2.82 -3.24 -9.57
N VAL A 52 3.21 -3.14 -8.31
CA VAL A 52 2.32 -3.05 -7.15
C VAL A 52 2.65 -1.83 -6.29
N LEU A 53 1.70 -1.46 -5.43
CA LEU A 53 1.82 -0.29 -4.57
C LEU A 53 2.91 -0.46 -3.50
N GLY A 54 3.65 0.61 -3.25
CA GLY A 54 4.44 0.83 -2.05
C GLY A 54 4.23 2.24 -1.49
N LEU A 55 4.61 2.44 -0.23
CA LEU A 55 4.82 3.77 0.35
C LEU A 55 6.27 4.20 0.11
N ASP A 56 6.48 5.09 -0.86
CA ASP A 56 7.79 5.69 -1.14
C ASP A 56 7.94 7.06 -0.46
N ARG A 57 9.17 7.49 -0.23
CA ARG A 57 9.48 8.77 0.43
C ARG A 57 9.01 9.97 -0.39
N GLY A 58 8.32 10.90 0.26
CA GLY A 58 7.91 12.21 -0.27
C GLY A 58 6.42 12.50 -0.11
N GLY A 59 6.04 13.78 -0.05
CA GLY A 59 4.63 14.20 -0.03
C GLY A 59 3.85 13.73 1.21
N SER A 60 2.62 13.29 0.99
CA SER A 60 1.76 12.68 2.02
C SER A 60 0.83 11.64 1.40
N CYS A 61 0.42 10.66 2.20
CA CYS A 61 -0.51 9.61 1.79
C CYS A 61 -1.73 9.64 2.70
N VAL A 62 -2.92 9.69 2.09
CA VAL A 62 -4.18 9.46 2.81
C VAL A 62 -4.50 7.97 2.71
N GLY A 63 -4.72 7.35 3.86
CA GLY A 63 -5.09 5.94 3.99
C GLY A 63 -6.05 5.72 5.15
N MET A 64 -6.09 4.48 5.65
CA MET A 64 -6.90 4.09 6.80
C MET A 64 -6.00 3.70 7.97
N ALA A 65 -6.34 4.16 9.17
CA ALA A 65 -5.74 3.74 10.42
C ALA A 65 -6.70 2.81 11.17
N PHE A 66 -6.18 1.68 11.65
CA PHE A 66 -6.91 0.66 12.38
C PHE A 66 -6.37 0.59 13.81
N ARG A 67 -7.22 0.84 14.81
CA ARG A 67 -6.86 0.68 16.23
C ARG A 67 -6.96 -0.77 16.62
N VAL A 68 -5.86 -1.34 17.06
CA VAL A 68 -5.79 -2.74 17.47
C VAL A 68 -5.69 -2.77 19.01
N PRO A 69 -6.52 -3.58 19.70
CA PRO A 69 -6.37 -3.80 21.13
C PRO A 69 -4.95 -4.23 21.48
N HIS A 70 -4.45 -3.79 22.63
CA HIS A 70 -3.07 -4.05 23.02
C HIS A 70 -2.77 -5.56 23.08
N GLU A 71 -3.72 -6.34 23.57
CA GLU A 71 -3.69 -7.80 23.68
C GLU A 71 -3.62 -8.53 22.33
N LEU A 72 -4.06 -7.88 21.24
CA LEU A 72 -4.02 -8.45 19.88
C LEU A 72 -2.87 -7.90 19.03
N ARG A 73 -2.02 -7.03 19.60
CA ARG A 73 -0.93 -6.38 18.88
C ARG A 73 0.02 -7.38 18.23
N ASP A 74 0.49 -8.35 19.00
CA ASP A 74 1.52 -9.28 18.53
C ASP A 74 0.96 -10.24 17.47
N GLU A 75 -0.30 -10.66 17.61
CA GLU A 75 -1.02 -11.45 16.60
C GLU A 75 -1.19 -10.67 15.30
N ALA A 76 -1.64 -9.41 15.38
CA ALA A 76 -1.79 -8.55 14.21
C ALA A 76 -0.45 -8.30 13.51
N LEU A 77 0.63 -8.05 14.27
CA LEU A 77 1.98 -7.89 13.71
C LEU A 77 2.51 -9.16 13.05
N ALA A 78 2.31 -10.33 13.67
CA ALA A 78 2.72 -11.60 13.09
C ALA A 78 2.02 -11.83 11.74
N TYR A 79 0.70 -11.69 11.71
CA TYR A 79 -0.08 -11.79 10.48
C TYR A 79 0.37 -10.79 9.40
N LEU A 80 0.62 -9.53 9.76
CA LEU A 80 1.07 -8.51 8.81
C LEU A 80 2.46 -8.82 8.26
N ARG A 81 3.37 -9.36 9.08
CA ARG A 81 4.71 -9.76 8.64
C ARG A 81 4.64 -10.92 7.66
N ASP A 82 3.83 -11.94 7.94
CA ASP A 82 3.64 -13.09 7.03
C ASP A 82 3.03 -12.67 5.68
N ARG A 83 2.18 -11.64 5.70
CA ARG A 83 1.53 -11.11 4.50
C ARG A 83 2.42 -10.17 3.69
N GLU A 84 3.09 -9.23 4.33
CA GLU A 84 3.76 -8.11 3.65
C GLU A 84 5.26 -8.37 3.45
N LEU A 85 5.92 -9.15 4.33
CA LEU A 85 7.39 -9.34 4.29
C LEU A 85 7.86 -10.57 3.52
N ILE A 86 7.00 -11.16 2.67
CA ILE A 86 7.29 -12.37 1.89
C ILE A 86 8.61 -12.24 1.11
N THR A 87 8.82 -11.07 0.47
CA THR A 87 10.08 -10.77 -0.22
C THR A 87 10.97 -9.77 0.51
N SER A 88 10.53 -9.29 1.68
CA SER A 88 11.22 -8.23 2.45
C SER A 88 11.45 -6.90 1.69
N VAL A 89 10.72 -6.66 0.59
CA VAL A 89 10.75 -5.38 -0.14
C VAL A 89 10.19 -4.21 0.68
N TYR A 90 9.42 -4.50 1.74
CA TYR A 90 8.93 -3.50 2.66
C TYR A 90 9.67 -3.53 3.99
N LEU A 91 9.77 -2.36 4.59
CA LEU A 91 10.32 -2.13 5.92
C LEU A 91 9.18 -1.80 6.87
N GLU A 92 9.09 -2.55 7.96
CA GLU A 92 8.19 -2.23 9.08
C GLU A 92 8.70 -0.97 9.79
N ARG A 93 7.85 0.05 9.93
CA ARG A 93 8.19 1.31 10.60
C ARG A 93 7.04 1.80 11.47
N MET A 94 7.37 2.28 12.67
CA MET A 94 6.46 3.05 13.50
C MET A 94 6.52 4.51 13.07
N LEU A 95 5.44 5.04 12.50
CA LEU A 95 5.40 6.38 11.91
C LEU A 95 4.28 7.23 12.52
N PRO A 96 4.50 8.54 12.70
CA PRO A 96 3.45 9.45 13.13
C PRO A 96 2.41 9.60 12.02
N ILE A 97 1.15 9.47 12.40
CA ILE A 97 -0.01 9.68 11.53
C ILE A 97 -0.94 10.73 12.13
N ARG A 98 -1.65 11.43 11.25
CA ARG A 98 -2.67 12.41 11.60
C ARG A 98 -4.04 11.80 11.37
N LEU A 99 -4.78 11.52 12.44
CA LEU A 99 -6.13 10.98 12.37
C LEU A 99 -7.11 12.06 11.92
N GLU A 100 -8.18 11.66 11.23
CA GLU A 100 -9.26 12.55 10.78
C GLU A 100 -9.90 13.37 11.92
N SER A 101 -9.82 12.89 13.17
CA SER A 101 -10.41 13.50 14.37
C SER A 101 -9.73 14.79 14.78
N GLY A 102 -8.51 15.06 14.31
CA GLY A 102 -7.72 16.14 14.91
C GLY A 102 -6.57 15.63 15.78
N GLU A 103 -6.47 14.34 16.02
CA GLU A 103 -5.43 13.75 16.87
C GLU A 103 -4.21 13.27 16.07
N SER A 104 -3.09 13.16 16.77
CA SER A 104 -1.87 12.51 16.28
C SER A 104 -1.72 11.16 16.97
N ALA A 105 -1.35 10.14 16.21
CA ALA A 105 -1.07 8.80 16.71
C ALA A 105 0.21 8.25 16.07
N VAL A 106 0.72 7.14 16.60
CA VAL A 106 1.81 6.39 15.97
C VAL A 106 1.25 5.08 15.47
N ALA A 107 1.49 4.77 14.20
CA ALA A 107 1.04 3.53 13.57
C ALA A 107 2.21 2.75 12.98
N VAL A 108 2.08 1.42 12.97
CA VAL A 108 2.92 0.59 12.11
C VAL A 108 2.50 0.80 10.66
N ALA A 109 3.49 0.96 9.78
CA ALA A 109 3.32 1.04 8.34
C ALA A 109 4.44 0.27 7.65
N TYR A 110 4.14 -0.28 6.47
CA TYR A 110 5.09 -0.99 5.62
C TYR A 110 5.51 -0.07 4.47
N VAL A 111 6.72 0.47 4.56
CA VAL A 111 7.28 1.41 3.56
C VAL A 111 8.25 0.68 2.64
N VAL A 112 8.37 1.09 1.38
CA VAL A 112 9.27 0.40 0.45
C VAL A 112 10.73 0.59 0.85
N ASP A 113 11.51 -0.49 0.79
CA ASP A 113 12.97 -0.41 0.87
C ASP A 113 13.53 0.01 -0.49
N ARG A 114 14.04 1.24 -0.57
CA ARG A 114 14.62 1.79 -1.80
C ARG A 114 15.95 1.16 -2.20
N THR A 115 16.54 0.32 -1.36
CA THR A 115 17.78 -0.43 -1.65
C THR A 115 17.50 -1.84 -2.18
N HIS A 116 16.24 -2.28 -2.14
CA HIS A 116 15.83 -3.61 -2.57
C HIS A 116 15.76 -3.73 -4.10
N GLU A 117 16.09 -4.91 -4.65
CA GLU A 117 16.09 -5.15 -6.11
C GLU A 117 14.72 -4.95 -6.76
N GLN A 118 13.64 -5.13 -6.00
CA GLN A 118 12.26 -4.94 -6.46
C GLN A 118 11.79 -3.48 -6.38
N TYR A 119 12.61 -2.53 -5.92
CA TYR A 119 12.23 -1.11 -5.96
C TYR A 119 12.36 -0.58 -7.39
N ALA A 120 11.21 -0.24 -8.00
CA ALA A 120 11.13 0.25 -9.39
C ALA A 120 11.41 1.75 -9.52
N GLY A 121 11.69 2.45 -8.42
CA GLY A 121 11.91 3.89 -8.44
C GLY A 121 10.62 4.69 -8.64
N SER A 122 10.79 5.90 -9.17
CA SER A 122 9.68 6.78 -9.56
C SER A 122 9.51 6.72 -11.07
N LEU A 123 8.37 6.21 -11.51
CA LEU A 123 7.99 6.11 -12.91
C LEU A 123 6.96 7.20 -13.23
N ASP A 124 6.95 7.68 -14.48
CA ASP A 124 5.80 8.43 -14.99
C ASP A 124 4.64 7.48 -15.32
N GLU A 125 3.46 8.05 -15.56
CA GLU A 125 2.22 7.32 -15.79
C GLU A 125 2.32 6.40 -17.01
N VAL A 126 3.01 6.85 -18.06
CA VAL A 126 3.16 6.11 -19.32
C VAL A 126 4.09 4.91 -19.14
N ALA A 127 5.22 5.09 -18.45
CA ALA A 127 6.16 4.02 -18.14
C ALA A 127 5.53 2.99 -17.21
N ALA A 128 4.79 3.44 -16.18
CA ALA A 128 4.05 2.55 -15.31
C ALA A 128 2.98 1.75 -16.07
N ALA A 129 2.19 2.41 -16.92
CA ALA A 129 1.17 1.75 -17.74
C ALA A 129 1.78 0.69 -18.67
N ARG A 130 2.91 0.98 -19.32
CA ARG A 130 3.61 0.00 -20.19
C ARG A 130 4.02 -1.28 -19.44
N ILE A 131 4.46 -1.16 -18.20
CA ILE A 131 4.85 -2.33 -17.39
C ILE A 131 3.62 -3.10 -16.93
N VAL A 132 2.58 -2.37 -16.49
CA VAL A 132 1.30 -2.97 -16.04
C VAL A 132 0.62 -3.72 -17.19
N SER A 133 0.63 -3.18 -18.41
CA SER A 133 -0.05 -3.76 -19.57
C SER A 133 0.52 -5.13 -19.97
N GLY A 134 -0.34 -6.14 -19.95
CA GLY A 134 -0.10 -7.54 -20.26
C GLY A 134 0.72 -8.29 -19.22
N ALA A 135 1.04 -7.69 -18.07
CA ALA A 135 1.66 -8.42 -16.96
C ALA A 135 0.60 -9.25 -16.22
N VAL A 136 0.88 -10.53 -16.03
CA VAL A 136 -0.03 -11.48 -15.36
C VAL A 136 0.77 -12.31 -14.37
N GLY A 137 0.29 -12.36 -13.14
CA GLY A 137 0.87 -13.23 -12.10
C GLY A 137 -0.18 -14.17 -11.52
N GLN A 138 0.18 -14.85 -10.42
CA GLN A 138 -0.69 -15.82 -9.74
C GLN A 138 -2.00 -15.21 -9.25
N ALA A 139 -2.03 -13.92 -8.93
CA ALA A 139 -3.22 -13.21 -8.49
C ALA A 139 -4.01 -12.55 -9.65
N GLY A 140 -3.66 -12.87 -10.90
CA GLY A 140 -4.32 -12.39 -12.10
C GLY A 140 -3.59 -11.22 -12.81
N PRO A 141 -4.26 -10.58 -13.78
CA PRO A 141 -3.72 -9.46 -14.54
C PRO A 141 -3.35 -8.27 -13.65
N ASN A 142 -2.32 -7.53 -14.03
CA ASN A 142 -1.90 -6.35 -13.29
C ASN A 142 -2.81 -5.14 -13.55
N GLU A 143 -3.40 -5.04 -14.73
CA GLU A 143 -4.39 -4.02 -15.08
C GLU A 143 -5.57 -4.10 -14.11
N GLU A 144 -6.08 -5.31 -13.87
CA GLU A 144 -7.17 -5.54 -12.92
C GLU A 144 -6.80 -5.07 -11.51
N TYR A 145 -5.56 -5.28 -11.08
CA TYR A 145 -5.07 -4.76 -9.81
C TYR A 145 -5.10 -3.25 -9.74
N VAL A 146 -4.63 -2.56 -10.79
CA VAL A 146 -4.62 -1.09 -10.84
C VAL A 146 -6.05 -0.54 -10.87
N LEU A 147 -6.91 -1.08 -11.74
CA LEU A 147 -8.29 -0.65 -11.89
C LEU A 147 -9.10 -0.86 -10.61
N ASN A 148 -8.96 -2.03 -9.97
CA ASN A 148 -9.60 -2.30 -8.68
C ASN A 148 -9.08 -1.38 -7.58
N THR A 149 -7.77 -1.09 -7.57
CA THR A 149 -7.18 -0.15 -6.61
C THR A 149 -7.76 1.25 -6.79
N VAL A 150 -7.82 1.76 -8.02
CA VAL A 150 -8.43 3.06 -8.33
C VAL A 150 -9.91 3.10 -7.90
N ALA A 151 -10.67 2.04 -8.20
CA ALA A 151 -12.06 1.93 -7.80
C ALA A 151 -12.25 1.97 -6.27
N HIS A 152 -11.43 1.23 -5.52
CA HIS A 152 -11.46 1.24 -4.06
C HIS A 152 -11.08 2.60 -3.47
N LEU A 153 -10.04 3.26 -3.99
CA LEU A 153 -9.67 4.61 -3.57
C LEU A 153 -10.81 5.60 -3.80
N LYS A 154 -11.43 5.54 -4.99
CA LYS A 154 -12.58 6.39 -5.33
C LYS A 154 -13.78 6.13 -4.39
N ALA A 155 -14.09 4.86 -4.07
CA ALA A 155 -15.15 4.51 -3.13
C ALA A 155 -14.87 5.04 -1.70
N LEU A 156 -13.60 5.11 -1.32
CA LEU A 156 -13.15 5.76 -0.08
C LEU A 156 -13.05 7.29 -0.21
N GLY A 157 -13.44 7.90 -1.33
CA GLY A 157 -13.32 9.34 -1.55
C GLY A 157 -11.87 9.84 -1.52
N ILE A 158 -10.90 8.98 -1.83
CA ILE A 158 -9.48 9.32 -1.95
C ILE A 158 -9.20 9.52 -3.44
N ARG A 159 -8.71 10.70 -3.81
CA ARG A 159 -8.27 11.03 -5.18
C ARG A 159 -6.77 10.85 -5.30
N ASP A 160 -6.37 10.10 -6.32
CA ASP A 160 -4.97 9.82 -6.62
C ASP A 160 -4.78 9.98 -8.13
N HIS A 161 -4.57 11.23 -8.57
CA HIS A 161 -4.61 11.59 -9.98
C HIS A 161 -3.59 10.83 -10.83
N TRP A 162 -2.41 10.58 -10.28
CA TRP A 162 -1.36 9.82 -10.95
C TRP A 162 -1.81 8.37 -11.18
N LEU A 163 -2.35 7.70 -10.15
CA LEU A 163 -2.81 6.31 -10.27
C LEU A 163 -4.08 6.19 -11.14
N GLU A 164 -4.96 7.18 -11.08
CA GLU A 164 -6.13 7.28 -11.96
C GLU A 164 -5.73 7.39 -13.43
N GLU A 165 -4.68 8.14 -13.74
CA GLU A 165 -4.16 8.28 -15.10
C GLU A 165 -3.49 6.98 -15.59
N VAL A 166 -2.71 6.29 -14.75
CA VAL A 166 -2.23 4.93 -15.07
C VAL A 166 -3.40 4.01 -15.35
N GLY A 167 -4.44 4.03 -14.51
CA GLY A 167 -5.67 3.27 -14.72
C GLY A 167 -6.31 3.53 -16.07
N ARG A 168 -6.41 4.81 -16.49
CA ARG A 168 -6.95 5.21 -17.79
C ARG A 168 -6.12 4.68 -18.97
N LEU A 169 -4.80 4.64 -18.83
CA LEU A 169 -3.88 4.17 -19.88
C LEU A 169 -3.87 2.65 -20.06
N VAL A 170 -4.34 1.89 -19.06
CA VAL A 170 -4.40 0.41 -19.10
C VAL A 170 -5.84 -0.15 -19.16
N SER A 171 -6.83 0.74 -19.27
CA SER A 171 -8.26 0.37 -19.42
C SER A 171 -8.60 -0.04 -20.85
#